data_AF-A0A2E9Z2D0-F1
#
_entry.id   AF-A0A2E9Z2D0-F1
#
_cell.length_a   1.000
_cell.length_b   1.000
_cell.length_c   1.000
_cell.angle_alpha   90.00
_cell.angle_beta   90.00
_cell.angle_gamma   90.00
#
_symmetry.space_group_name_H-M   'P 1'
#
loop_
_entity.id
_entity.type
_entity.pdbx_description
1 polymer ?
#
loop_
_entity_poly.entity_id
_entity_poly.type
_entity_poly.pdbx_seq_one_letter_code
_entity_poly.pdbx_strand_id
1 'polypeptide(L)'
;MKTLSDSDLTETGLPLERHKGRILLIACGALAREILDLKAANGWTHLDLTCLPAKLHLYPEKITQAVIDTVTLHREKYDEFFVVYADCGTGGLLDAACQKLGVQMIAGPHCYSFFEGNDRFSATSETEITTFYLTDFLVRQFNSFIIKPMGLDKHPELRDMYFGNYEKLVYQAQTDDPDLTEKAKACAATLGLTFERRFTGYGDLENALKTL
;
A
#
# COMPACT_ATOMS: atom_id res chain seq x y z
N MET A 1 -18.07 27.83 14.76
CA MET A 1 -17.86 27.63 16.21
C MET A 1 -19.17 27.98 16.89
N LYS A 2 -19.80 27.05 17.62
CA LYS A 2 -21.09 27.32 18.29
C LYS A 2 -20.88 28.50 19.24
N THR A 3 -21.67 29.54 19.11
CA THR A 3 -21.64 30.62 20.09
C THR A 3 -22.26 30.03 21.35
N LEU A 4 -21.39 29.69 22.31
CA LEU A 4 -21.78 29.11 23.58
C LEU A 4 -22.67 30.10 24.31
N SER A 5 -23.79 29.63 24.89
CA SER A 5 -24.58 30.49 25.75
C SER A 5 -24.06 30.41 27.18
N ASP A 6 -24.13 31.53 27.89
CA ASP A 6 -23.62 31.60 29.26
C ASP A 6 -24.36 30.62 30.18
N SER A 7 -25.64 30.35 29.92
CA SER A 7 -26.46 29.38 30.65
C SER A 7 -26.03 27.92 30.42
N ASP A 8 -25.65 27.55 29.18
CA ASP A 8 -25.19 26.19 28.86
C ASP A 8 -23.86 25.89 29.57
N LEU A 9 -22.98 26.89 29.64
CA LEU A 9 -21.69 26.77 30.33
C LEU A 9 -21.82 26.80 31.85
N THR A 10 -22.86 27.43 32.41
CA THR A 10 -23.04 27.57 33.87
C THR A 10 -23.84 26.43 34.51
N GLU A 11 -24.90 25.93 33.85
CA GLU A 11 -25.81 24.95 34.48
C GLU A 11 -25.49 23.49 34.11
N THR A 12 -24.85 23.25 32.96
CA THR A 12 -24.64 21.90 32.42
C THR A 12 -23.19 21.59 32.05
N GLY A 13 -22.41 22.59 31.65
CA GLY A 13 -20.99 22.46 31.32
C GLY A 13 -20.72 22.09 29.84
N LEU A 14 -19.45 22.23 29.41
CA LEU A 14 -18.98 21.88 28.05
C LEU A 14 -18.18 20.56 28.12
N PRO A 15 -18.75 19.43 27.70
CA PRO A 15 -18.05 18.16 27.77
C PRO A 15 -16.86 18.14 26.80
N LEU A 16 -15.84 17.37 27.19
CA LEU A 16 -14.63 17.18 26.42
C LEU A 16 -14.96 16.65 25.02
N GLU A 17 -14.61 17.39 23.97
CA GLU A 17 -14.47 16.82 22.62
C GLU A 17 -13.23 15.93 22.66
N ARG A 18 -13.42 14.67 23.06
CA ARG A 18 -12.29 13.76 23.20
C ARG A 18 -11.73 13.54 21.81
N HIS A 19 -10.51 13.98 21.56
CA HIS A 19 -9.68 13.49 20.46
C HIS A 19 -9.26 12.02 20.73
N LYS A 20 -10.25 11.16 20.99
CA LYS A 20 -10.16 9.71 20.84
C LYS A 20 -10.58 9.44 19.40
N GLY A 21 -9.61 9.34 18.52
CA GLY A 21 -9.83 9.09 17.09
C GLY A 21 -8.55 9.17 16.27
N ARG A 22 -7.38 9.03 16.91
CA ARG A 22 -6.12 8.88 16.16
C ARG A 22 -5.96 7.42 15.80
N ILE A 23 -5.80 7.16 14.51
CA ILE A 23 -5.68 5.81 13.96
C ILE A 23 -4.24 5.64 13.49
N LEU A 24 -3.58 4.57 13.95
CA LEU A 24 -2.24 4.23 13.45
C LEU A 24 -2.36 3.37 12.19
N LEU A 25 -1.95 3.93 11.06
CA LEU A 25 -1.73 3.20 9.82
C LEU A 25 -0.40 2.43 9.91
N ILE A 26 -0.45 1.12 9.70
CA ILE A 26 0.74 0.26 9.57
C ILE A 26 0.87 -0.16 8.12
N ALA A 27 1.75 0.49 7.37
CA ALA A 27 1.86 0.32 5.92
C ALA A 27 3.18 -0.34 5.48
N CYS A 28 3.20 -0.87 4.26
CA CYS A 28 4.46 -1.18 3.58
C CYS A 28 5.20 0.11 3.29
N GLY A 29 6.53 0.15 3.49
CA GLY A 29 7.35 1.30 3.13
C GLY A 29 7.26 1.68 1.64
N ALA A 30 6.83 0.77 0.78
CA ALA A 30 6.56 1.03 -0.64
C ALA A 30 5.33 1.93 -0.90
N LEU A 31 4.46 2.13 0.10
CA LEU A 31 3.23 2.93 0.02
C LEU A 31 3.35 4.25 0.77
N ALA A 32 4.51 4.52 1.38
CA ALA A 32 4.66 5.63 2.32
C ALA A 32 4.39 6.98 1.66
N ARG A 33 4.86 7.18 0.42
CA ARG A 33 4.69 8.44 -0.30
C ARG A 33 3.22 8.66 -0.65
N GLU A 34 2.58 7.64 -1.22
CA GLU A 34 1.20 7.66 -1.66
C GLU A 34 0.25 7.97 -0.49
N ILE A 35 0.48 7.34 0.68
CA ILE A 35 -0.32 7.60 1.88
C ILE A 35 -0.08 9.01 2.44
N LEU A 36 1.17 9.48 2.44
CA LEU A 36 1.48 10.84 2.90
C LEU A 36 0.86 11.91 1.99
N ASP A 37 0.90 11.70 0.67
CA ASP A 37 0.28 12.59 -0.32
C ASP A 37 -1.24 12.63 -0.12
N LEU A 38 -1.89 11.48 0.07
CA LEU A 38 -3.32 11.40 0.38
C LEU A 38 -3.69 12.13 1.68
N LYS A 39 -2.93 11.89 2.77
CA LYS A 39 -3.15 12.57 4.04
C LYS A 39 -3.03 14.09 3.90
N ALA A 40 -2.00 14.56 3.18
CA ALA A 40 -1.77 15.99 2.98
C ALA A 40 -2.87 16.63 2.13
N ALA A 41 -3.24 15.99 1.02
CA ALA A 41 -4.26 16.48 0.10
C ALA A 41 -5.65 16.59 0.75
N ASN A 42 -5.97 15.70 1.69
CA ASN A 42 -7.28 15.65 2.35
C ASN A 42 -7.29 16.24 3.77
N GLY A 43 -6.13 16.68 4.30
CA GLY A 43 -6.03 17.23 5.65
C GLY A 43 -6.28 16.21 6.77
N TRP A 44 -5.99 14.93 6.55
CA TRP A 44 -6.20 13.85 7.53
C TRP A 44 -5.13 13.86 8.63
N THR A 45 -5.27 14.81 9.56
CA THR A 45 -4.37 14.97 10.71
C THR A 45 -4.60 13.92 11.80
N HIS A 46 -5.70 13.17 11.74
CA HIS A 46 -6.04 12.10 12.69
C HIS A 46 -5.40 10.75 12.34
N LEU A 47 -4.92 10.56 11.11
CA LEU A 47 -4.24 9.35 10.69
C LEU A 47 -2.74 9.48 10.95
N ASP A 48 -2.16 8.67 11.82
CA ASP A 48 -0.71 8.57 12.00
C ASP A 48 -0.16 7.42 11.13
N LEU A 49 1.08 7.53 10.64
CA LEU A 49 1.66 6.52 9.73
C LEU A 49 2.96 5.98 10.31
N THR A 50 3.03 4.65 10.43
CA THR A 50 4.27 3.91 10.60
C THR A 50 4.44 2.95 9.43
N CYS A 51 5.67 2.77 8.97
CA CYS A 51 5.98 1.90 7.84
C CYS A 51 6.91 0.77 8.27
N LEU A 52 6.55 -0.45 7.85
CA LEU A 52 7.48 -1.57 7.89
C LEU A 52 8.49 -1.44 6.74
N PRO A 53 9.71 -2.01 6.88
CA PRO A 53 10.70 -1.96 5.81
C PRO A 53 10.15 -2.53 4.49
N ALA A 54 10.24 -1.76 3.40
CA ALA A 54 9.71 -2.18 2.10
C ALA A 54 10.26 -3.53 1.61
N LYS A 55 11.48 -3.90 2.03
CA LYS A 55 12.08 -5.20 1.74
C LYS A 55 11.25 -6.40 2.20
N LEU A 56 10.34 -6.24 3.17
CA LEU A 56 9.46 -7.32 3.61
C LEU A 56 8.51 -7.79 2.49
N HIS A 57 8.30 -6.99 1.44
CA HIS A 57 7.58 -7.43 0.24
C HIS A 57 8.27 -8.61 -0.47
N LEU A 58 9.59 -8.77 -0.29
CA LEU A 58 10.35 -9.91 -0.80
C LEU A 58 10.36 -11.11 0.17
N TYR A 59 9.82 -10.93 1.38
CA TYR A 59 9.79 -11.93 2.46
C TYR A 59 8.40 -11.96 3.14
N PRO A 60 7.33 -12.36 2.42
CA PRO A 60 5.96 -12.32 2.94
C PRO A 60 5.79 -13.04 4.28
N GLU A 61 6.56 -14.10 4.52
CA GLU A 61 6.54 -14.88 5.75
C GLU A 61 6.90 -14.08 7.01
N LYS A 62 7.52 -12.90 6.85
CA LYS A 62 7.90 -11.99 7.95
C LYS A 62 6.91 -10.87 8.19
N ILE A 63 5.98 -10.63 7.27
CA ILE A 63 5.03 -9.49 7.35
C ILE A 63 4.14 -9.65 8.58
N THR A 64 3.53 -10.82 8.77
CA THR A 64 2.57 -11.08 9.85
C THR A 64 3.17 -10.78 11.22
N GLN A 65 4.37 -11.31 11.51
CA GLN A 65 5.02 -11.06 12.80
C GLN A 65 5.38 -9.58 12.97
N ALA A 66 5.92 -8.93 11.92
CA ALA A 66 6.26 -7.51 11.99
C ALA A 66 5.04 -6.60 12.25
N VAL A 67 3.87 -6.95 11.69
CA VAL A 67 2.61 -6.25 12.00
C VAL A 67 2.19 -6.49 13.45
N ILE A 68 2.21 -7.73 13.93
CA ILE A 68 1.88 -8.06 15.34
C ILE A 68 2.77 -7.29 16.30
N ASP A 69 4.08 -7.28 16.06
CA ASP A 69 5.07 -6.57 16.88
C ASP A 69 4.79 -5.07 16.91
N THR A 70 4.44 -4.49 15.75
CA THR A 70 4.14 -3.06 15.63
C THR A 70 2.84 -2.69 16.35
N VAL A 71 1.77 -3.49 16.19
CA VAL A 71 0.52 -3.27 16.93
C VAL A 71 0.77 -3.34 18.44
N THR A 72 1.52 -4.35 18.88
CA THR A 72 1.85 -4.54 20.31
C THR A 72 2.65 -3.35 20.85
N LEU A 73 3.67 -2.91 20.12
CA LEU A 73 4.51 -1.77 20.50
C LEU A 73 3.72 -0.46 20.69
N HIS A 74 2.67 -0.27 19.90
CA HIS A 74 1.91 0.98 19.86
C HIS A 74 0.58 0.93 20.60
N ARG A 75 0.20 -0.22 21.17
CA ARG A 75 -1.13 -0.45 21.80
C ARG A 75 -1.42 0.48 22.98
N GLU A 76 -0.39 0.95 23.69
CA GLU A 76 -0.57 1.91 24.79
C GLU A 76 -0.86 3.34 24.30
N LYS A 77 -0.55 3.65 23.04
CA LYS A 77 -0.65 5.01 22.46
C LYS A 77 -1.84 5.18 21.54
N TYR A 78 -2.33 4.10 20.94
CA TYR A 78 -3.42 4.12 19.98
C TYR A 78 -4.48 3.10 20.37
N ASP A 79 -5.73 3.54 20.34
CA ASP A 79 -6.90 2.68 20.51
C ASP A 79 -7.29 1.99 19.18
N GLU A 80 -6.94 2.60 18.04
CA GLU A 80 -7.36 2.18 16.70
C GLU A 80 -6.16 2.01 15.77
N PHE A 81 -6.22 0.94 14.97
CA PHE A 81 -5.17 0.56 14.03
C PHE A 81 -5.80 0.16 12.70
N PHE A 82 -5.15 0.55 11.62
CA PHE A 82 -5.52 0.12 10.29
C PHE A 82 -4.28 -0.36 9.53
N VAL A 83 -4.25 -1.65 9.21
CA VAL A 83 -3.13 -2.29 8.54
C VAL A 83 -3.26 -2.04 7.03
N VAL A 84 -2.37 -1.22 6.49
CA VAL A 84 -2.26 -0.95 5.03
C VAL A 84 -1.28 -1.94 4.39
N TYR A 85 -1.48 -3.20 4.72
CA TYR A 85 -0.99 -4.36 4.00
C TYR A 85 -2.24 -5.15 3.60
N ALA A 86 -2.40 -5.38 2.30
CA ALA A 86 -3.26 -6.45 1.80
C ALA A 86 -2.64 -7.82 2.17
N ASP A 87 -3.13 -8.94 1.61
CA ASP A 87 -2.52 -10.25 1.91
C ASP A 87 -1.01 -10.29 1.60
N CYS A 88 -0.59 -9.68 0.48
CA CYS A 88 0.81 -9.53 0.08
C CYS A 88 1.61 -10.86 0.08
N GLY A 89 0.93 -11.99 -0.20
CA GLY A 89 1.56 -13.32 -0.24
C GLY A 89 1.66 -13.99 1.12
N THR A 90 0.97 -13.50 2.16
CA THR A 90 0.94 -14.16 3.48
C THR A 90 0.01 -15.38 3.52
N GLY A 91 -0.80 -15.60 2.49
CA GLY A 91 -1.69 -16.76 2.40
C GLY A 91 -2.81 -16.74 3.45
N GLY A 92 -3.31 -15.56 3.78
CA GLY A 92 -4.37 -15.33 4.77
C GLY A 92 -3.89 -15.27 6.22
N LEU A 93 -2.60 -15.49 6.49
CA LEU A 93 -2.05 -15.45 7.84
C LEU A 93 -2.12 -14.05 8.47
N LEU A 94 -1.92 -13.00 7.66
CA LEU A 94 -2.01 -11.63 8.16
C LEU A 94 -3.45 -11.25 8.51
N ASP A 95 -4.42 -11.63 7.68
CA ASP A 95 -5.85 -11.40 7.95
C ASP A 95 -6.28 -12.07 9.26
N ALA A 96 -5.93 -13.35 9.44
CA ALA A 96 -6.22 -14.09 10.66
C ALA A 96 -5.55 -13.47 11.90
N ALA A 97 -4.36 -12.89 11.76
CA ALA A 97 -3.69 -12.18 12.84
C ALA A 97 -4.39 -10.84 13.16
N CYS A 98 -4.81 -10.08 12.15
CA CYS A 98 -5.53 -8.82 12.33
C CYS A 98 -6.86 -9.04 13.05
N GLN A 99 -7.61 -10.09 12.67
CA GLN A 99 -8.85 -10.48 13.35
C GLN A 99 -8.62 -10.81 14.83
N LYS A 100 -7.57 -11.58 15.15
CA LYS A 100 -7.20 -11.91 16.56
C LYS A 100 -6.80 -10.69 17.37
N LEU A 101 -6.13 -9.71 16.75
CA LEU A 101 -5.72 -8.46 17.37
C LEU A 101 -6.86 -7.42 17.47
N GLY A 102 -8.00 -7.69 16.83
CA GLY A 102 -9.12 -6.76 16.73
C GLY A 102 -8.75 -5.48 15.98
N VAL A 103 -7.93 -5.57 14.93
CA VAL A 103 -7.53 -4.44 14.10
C VAL A 103 -8.03 -4.62 12.67
N GLN A 104 -8.29 -3.52 11.97
CA GLN A 104 -8.75 -3.54 10.59
C GLN A 104 -7.56 -3.61 9.62
N MET A 105 -7.83 -4.09 8.40
CA MET A 105 -6.83 -4.28 7.35
C MET A 105 -7.43 -3.90 6.01
N ILE A 106 -6.63 -3.31 5.11
CA ILE A 106 -7.06 -3.03 3.74
C ILE A 106 -7.36 -4.33 2.98
N ALA A 107 -8.45 -4.34 2.21
CA ALA A 107 -8.86 -5.50 1.44
C ALA A 107 -8.00 -5.71 0.19
N GLY A 108 -7.91 -6.98 -0.24
CA GLY A 108 -7.30 -7.38 -1.49
C GLY A 108 -6.09 -8.31 -1.34
N PRO A 109 -5.60 -8.87 -2.46
CA PRO A 109 -4.45 -9.77 -2.47
C PRO A 109 -3.10 -9.07 -2.35
N HIS A 110 -2.95 -7.84 -2.86
CA HIS A 110 -1.71 -7.06 -2.83
C HIS A 110 -1.97 -5.62 -3.32
N CYS A 111 -0.94 -4.76 -3.27
CA CYS A 111 -1.07 -3.36 -3.65
C CYS A 111 -1.48 -3.12 -5.10
N TYR A 112 -1.03 -3.94 -6.05
CA TYR A 112 -1.47 -3.78 -7.44
C TYR A 112 -3.00 -3.92 -7.61
N SER A 113 -3.62 -4.75 -6.77
CA SER A 113 -5.06 -5.01 -6.85
C SER A 113 -5.83 -3.81 -6.31
N PHE A 114 -5.50 -3.31 -5.12
CA PHE A 114 -6.22 -2.16 -4.60
C PHE A 114 -5.90 -0.87 -5.38
N PHE A 115 -4.73 -0.73 -6.02
CA PHE A 115 -4.47 0.42 -6.89
C PHE A 115 -5.31 0.36 -8.17
N GLU A 116 -5.41 -0.81 -8.81
CA GLU A 116 -6.28 -1.02 -9.98
C GLU A 116 -7.78 -0.94 -9.62
N GLY A 117 -8.10 -1.21 -8.36
CA GLY A 117 -9.45 -1.49 -7.85
C GLY A 117 -9.67 -3.01 -7.75
N ASN A 118 -9.99 -3.51 -6.56
CA ASN A 118 -10.07 -4.94 -6.28
C ASN A 118 -11.09 -5.67 -7.18
N ASP A 119 -12.25 -5.06 -7.43
CA ASP A 119 -13.29 -5.63 -8.30
C ASP A 119 -12.79 -5.76 -9.75
N ARG A 120 -12.12 -4.71 -10.24
CA ARG A 120 -11.55 -4.70 -11.60
C ARG A 120 -10.43 -5.73 -11.73
N PHE A 121 -9.52 -5.77 -10.75
CA PHE A 121 -8.42 -6.72 -10.73
C PHE A 121 -8.93 -8.17 -10.70
N SER A 122 -9.95 -8.45 -9.89
CA SER A 122 -10.60 -9.77 -9.85
C SER A 122 -11.17 -10.15 -11.22
N ALA A 123 -11.83 -9.23 -11.92
CA ALA A 123 -12.44 -9.46 -13.23
C ALA A 123 -11.43 -9.69 -14.36
N THR A 124 -10.20 -9.17 -14.26
CA THR A 124 -9.16 -9.33 -15.29
C THR A 124 -8.11 -10.39 -14.95
N SER A 125 -8.02 -10.82 -13.68
CA SER A 125 -6.97 -11.70 -13.17
C SER A 125 -6.76 -12.99 -13.98
N GLU A 126 -7.83 -13.62 -14.47
CA GLU A 126 -7.76 -14.83 -15.31
C GLU A 126 -7.05 -14.61 -16.65
N THR A 127 -7.11 -13.39 -17.18
CA THR A 127 -6.53 -13.03 -18.48
C THR A 127 -5.15 -12.37 -18.37
N GLU A 128 -4.70 -12.02 -17.16
CA GLU A 128 -3.46 -11.29 -16.91
C GLU A 128 -2.40 -12.11 -16.16
N ILE A 129 -2.51 -13.44 -16.21
CA ILE A 129 -1.56 -14.38 -15.58
C ILE A 129 -0.13 -14.19 -16.13
N THR A 130 0.01 -13.77 -17.39
CA THR A 130 1.30 -13.50 -18.07
C THR A 130 1.76 -12.04 -17.93
N THR A 131 1.21 -11.29 -16.97
CA THR A 131 1.51 -9.86 -16.79
C THR A 131 2.41 -9.61 -15.59
N PHE A 132 3.44 -8.78 -15.80
CA PHE A 132 4.30 -8.29 -14.74
C PHE A 132 3.89 -6.86 -14.35
N TYR A 133 3.59 -6.61 -13.08
CA TYR A 133 3.11 -5.30 -12.63
C TYR A 133 4.22 -4.47 -11.98
N LEU A 134 4.23 -3.17 -12.28
CA LEU A 134 5.02 -2.18 -11.55
C LEU A 134 4.13 -1.04 -11.05
N THR A 135 4.43 -0.55 -9.85
CA THR A 135 3.95 0.74 -9.31
C THR A 135 5.03 1.81 -9.43
N ASP A 136 4.70 3.08 -9.16
CA ASP A 136 5.65 4.19 -9.09
C ASP A 136 6.85 3.85 -8.19
N PHE A 137 6.61 3.24 -7.02
CA PHE A 137 7.68 2.79 -6.12
C PHE A 137 8.62 1.79 -6.81
N LEU A 138 8.08 0.76 -7.46
CA LEU A 138 8.90 -0.26 -8.11
C LEU A 138 9.60 0.26 -9.36
N VAL A 139 9.01 1.20 -10.10
CA VAL A 139 9.72 1.88 -11.19
C VAL A 139 10.92 2.66 -10.64
N ARG A 140 10.75 3.39 -9.53
CA ARG A 140 11.86 4.12 -8.87
C ARG A 140 12.93 3.17 -8.31
N GLN A 141 12.52 2.01 -7.81
CA GLN A 141 13.37 1.06 -7.09
C GLN A 141 13.68 -0.20 -7.90
N PHE A 142 13.49 -0.17 -9.21
CA PHE A 142 13.54 -1.35 -10.09
C PHE A 142 14.84 -2.15 -9.92
N ASN A 143 15.98 -1.46 -9.83
CA ASN A 143 17.26 -2.11 -9.61
C ASN A 143 17.34 -2.84 -8.25
N SER A 144 16.86 -2.20 -7.20
CA SER A 144 16.96 -2.71 -5.82
C SER A 144 15.94 -3.80 -5.50
N PHE A 145 14.79 -3.81 -6.18
CA PHE A 145 13.67 -4.72 -5.88
C PHE A 145 13.42 -5.79 -6.94
N ILE A 146 13.84 -5.58 -8.19
CA ILE A 146 13.68 -6.56 -9.27
C ILE A 146 15.03 -7.11 -9.70
N ILE A 147 15.93 -6.25 -10.22
CA ILE A 147 17.19 -6.69 -10.85
C ILE A 147 18.10 -7.43 -9.86
N LYS A 148 18.49 -6.79 -8.75
CA LYS A 148 19.41 -7.38 -7.78
C LYS A 148 18.84 -8.59 -7.04
N PRO A 149 17.59 -8.56 -6.53
CA PRO A 149 17.04 -9.72 -5.83
C PRO A 149 16.87 -10.96 -6.74
N MET A 150 16.64 -10.75 -8.04
CA MET A 150 16.59 -11.84 -9.02
C MET A 150 17.99 -12.21 -9.58
N GLY A 151 19.06 -11.51 -9.16
CA GLY A 151 20.43 -11.80 -9.62
C GLY A 151 20.71 -11.41 -11.08
N LEU A 152 19.84 -10.62 -11.71
CA LEU A 152 19.93 -10.24 -13.13
C LEU A 152 21.11 -9.30 -13.42
N ASP A 153 21.63 -8.59 -12.41
CA ASP A 153 22.83 -7.78 -12.52
C ASP A 153 24.10 -8.61 -12.73
N LYS A 154 24.11 -9.86 -12.22
CA LYS A 154 25.24 -10.78 -12.30
C LYS A 154 25.05 -11.87 -13.34
N HIS A 155 23.79 -12.27 -13.57
CA HIS A 155 23.40 -13.35 -14.45
C HIS A 155 22.26 -12.90 -15.38
N PRO A 156 22.56 -12.05 -16.39
CA PRO A 156 21.54 -11.54 -17.32
C PRO A 156 20.78 -12.64 -18.07
N GLU A 157 21.39 -13.81 -18.26
CA GLU A 157 20.79 -14.99 -18.87
C GLU A 157 19.55 -15.51 -18.12
N LEU A 158 19.43 -15.24 -16.81
CA LEU A 158 18.26 -15.63 -16.02
C LEU A 158 17.00 -14.88 -16.43
N ARG A 159 17.12 -13.75 -17.16
CA ARG A 159 15.97 -12.97 -17.63
C ARG A 159 15.00 -13.86 -18.40
N ASP A 160 15.49 -14.63 -19.38
CA ASP A 160 14.63 -15.45 -20.23
C ASP A 160 13.98 -16.59 -19.46
N MET A 161 14.68 -17.11 -18.44
CA MET A 161 14.14 -18.14 -17.56
C MET A 161 13.03 -17.61 -16.66
N TYR A 162 13.16 -16.39 -16.12
CA TYR A 162 12.16 -15.80 -15.24
C TYR A 162 11.00 -15.15 -15.98
N PHE A 163 11.28 -14.49 -17.11
CA PHE A 163 10.32 -13.67 -17.84
C PHE A 163 9.83 -14.29 -19.15
N GLY A 164 10.33 -15.47 -19.54
CA GLY A 164 9.98 -16.09 -20.83
C GLY A 164 8.50 -16.47 -21.02
N ASN A 165 7.73 -16.57 -19.94
CA ASN A 165 6.28 -16.79 -19.97
C ASN A 165 5.46 -15.51 -19.72
N TYR A 166 6.12 -14.36 -19.56
CA TYR A 166 5.46 -13.07 -19.42
C TYR A 166 5.40 -12.39 -20.79
N GLU A 167 4.28 -11.74 -21.08
CA GLU A 167 4.05 -11.08 -22.38
C GLU A 167 4.23 -9.56 -22.27
N LYS A 168 3.82 -9.00 -21.12
CA LYS A 168 3.78 -7.55 -20.92
C LYS A 168 4.14 -7.14 -19.51
N LEU A 169 4.66 -5.92 -19.42
CA LEU A 169 4.81 -5.16 -18.20
C LEU A 169 3.71 -4.09 -18.15
N VAL A 170 2.84 -4.18 -17.16
CA VAL A 170 1.84 -3.16 -16.86
C VAL A 170 2.38 -2.24 -15.77
N TYR A 171 2.64 -0.99 -16.14
CA TYR A 171 2.94 0.07 -15.21
C TYR A 171 1.62 0.72 -14.73
N GLN A 172 1.25 0.45 -13.48
CA GLN A 172 0.17 1.13 -12.76
C GLN A 172 0.71 2.44 -12.18
N ALA A 173 0.44 3.54 -12.86
CA ALA A 173 0.89 4.87 -12.49
C ALA A 173 -0.03 5.47 -11.41
N GLN A 174 0.53 5.72 -10.22
CA GLN A 174 -0.18 6.43 -9.16
C GLN A 174 -0.20 7.95 -9.41
N THR A 175 0.81 8.46 -10.12
CA THR A 175 0.94 9.88 -10.49
C THR A 175 1.12 10.05 -11.99
N ASP A 176 0.75 11.24 -12.51
CA ASP A 176 0.99 11.59 -13.91
C ASP A 176 2.39 12.20 -14.09
N ASP A 177 3.41 11.36 -13.89
CA ASP A 177 4.83 11.72 -14.00
C ASP A 177 5.41 11.15 -15.32
N PRO A 178 5.73 11.99 -16.32
CA PRO A 178 6.27 11.53 -17.60
C PRO A 178 7.67 10.90 -17.45
N ASP A 179 8.49 11.36 -16.49
CA ASP A 179 9.82 10.80 -16.26
C ASP A 179 9.73 9.38 -15.67
N LEU A 180 8.73 9.12 -14.82
CA LEU A 180 8.44 7.75 -14.39
C LEU A 180 7.96 6.87 -15.53
N THR A 181 7.15 7.42 -16.44
CA THR A 181 6.68 6.66 -17.61
C THR A 181 7.85 6.22 -18.49
N GLU A 182 8.82 7.09 -18.76
CA GLU A 182 10.01 6.72 -19.51
C GLU A 182 10.89 5.70 -18.77
N LYS A 183 11.02 5.80 -17.44
CA LYS A 183 11.70 4.78 -16.63
C LYS A 183 10.99 3.44 -16.70
N ALA A 184 9.66 3.41 -16.66
CA ALA A 184 8.88 2.19 -16.73
C ALA A 184 9.03 1.50 -18.10
N LYS A 185 9.08 2.28 -19.20
CA LYS A 185 9.41 1.77 -20.54
C LYS A 185 10.80 1.12 -20.56
N ALA A 186 11.80 1.76 -19.94
CA ALA A 186 13.15 1.20 -19.83
C ALA A 186 13.17 -0.10 -19.00
N CYS A 187 12.34 -0.19 -17.94
CA CYS A 187 12.18 -1.43 -17.17
C CYS A 187 11.60 -2.55 -18.06
N ALA A 188 10.54 -2.27 -18.82
CA ALA A 188 9.93 -3.24 -19.74
C ALA A 188 10.93 -3.72 -20.81
N ALA A 189 11.69 -2.78 -21.40
CA ALA A 189 12.76 -3.11 -22.35
C ALA A 189 13.86 -3.99 -21.73
N THR A 190 14.24 -3.73 -20.47
CA THR A 190 15.23 -4.54 -19.74
C THR A 190 14.74 -5.98 -19.57
N LEU A 191 13.46 -6.18 -19.28
CA LEU A 191 12.85 -7.50 -19.09
C LEU A 191 12.45 -8.17 -20.42
N GLY A 192 12.49 -7.45 -21.54
CA GLY A 192 12.05 -7.96 -22.84
C GLY A 192 10.52 -8.06 -22.97
N LEU A 193 9.78 -7.25 -22.24
CA LEU A 193 8.31 -7.29 -22.17
C LEU A 193 7.67 -6.12 -22.93
N THR A 194 6.47 -6.35 -23.48
CA THR A 194 5.66 -5.27 -24.07
C THR A 194 5.25 -4.28 -22.99
N PHE A 195 5.41 -2.98 -23.24
CA PHE A 195 5.05 -1.95 -22.26
C PHE A 195 3.58 -1.55 -22.38
N GLU A 196 2.88 -1.55 -21.24
CA GLU A 196 1.54 -0.98 -21.09
C GLU A 196 1.52 -0.03 -19.90
N ARG A 197 0.96 1.17 -20.07
CA ARG A 197 0.73 2.11 -18.97
C ARG A 197 -0.75 2.15 -18.63
N ARG A 198 -1.06 2.07 -17.34
CA ARG A 198 -2.39 2.33 -16.78
C ARG A 198 -2.29 3.42 -15.73
N PHE A 199 -3.04 4.49 -15.91
CA PHE A 199 -3.19 5.47 -14.83
C PHE A 199 -4.23 4.95 -13.85
N THR A 200 -3.80 4.64 -12.63
CA THR A 200 -4.67 4.09 -11.58
C THR A 200 -4.98 5.11 -10.49
N GLY A 201 -4.14 6.15 -10.34
CA GLY A 201 -4.15 6.96 -9.13
C GLY A 201 -3.92 6.07 -7.91
N TYR A 202 -4.65 6.32 -6.83
CA TYR A 202 -4.55 5.54 -5.60
C TYR A 202 -5.61 4.44 -5.47
N GLY A 203 -6.57 4.34 -6.40
CA GLY A 203 -7.60 3.30 -6.38
C GLY A 203 -8.34 3.16 -5.04
N ASP A 204 -8.52 1.93 -4.60
CA ASP A 204 -9.18 1.57 -3.33
C ASP A 204 -8.37 2.01 -2.11
N LEU A 205 -7.07 2.31 -2.22
CA LEU A 205 -6.30 2.85 -1.09
C LEU A 205 -6.90 4.18 -0.62
N GLU A 206 -7.20 5.09 -1.55
CA GLU A 206 -7.81 6.37 -1.22
C GLU A 206 -9.21 6.19 -0.64
N ASN A 207 -10.02 5.31 -1.23
CA ASN A 207 -11.38 5.04 -0.76
C ASN A 207 -11.37 4.43 0.65
N ALA A 208 -10.48 3.50 0.95
CA ALA A 208 -10.35 2.89 2.26
C ALA A 208 -9.95 3.92 3.32
N LEU A 209 -8.91 4.74 3.04
CA LEU A 209 -8.43 5.73 4.00
C LEU A 209 -9.43 6.87 4.24
N LYS A 210 -10.27 7.22 3.25
CA LYS A 210 -11.36 8.20 3.40
C LYS A 210 -12.41 7.80 4.44
N THR A 211 -12.54 6.51 4.75
CA THR A 211 -13.55 6.00 5.68
C THR A 211 -13.08 5.95 7.14
N LEU A 212 -11.82 6.30 7.38
CA LEU A 212 -11.16 6.35 8.69
C LEU A 212 -11.19 7.77 9.26
#